data_AF-L7U2N7-F1
#
_entry.id   AF-L7U2N7-F1
#
_cell.length_a   1.000
_cell.length_b   1.000
_cell.length_c   1.000
_cell.angle_alpha   90.00
_cell.angle_beta   90.00
_cell.angle_gamma   90.00
#
_symmetry.space_group_name_H-M   'P 1'
#
loop_
_entity.id
_entity.type
_entity.pdbx_description
1 polymer ?
#
loop_
_entity_poly.entity_id
_entity_poly.type
_entity_poly.pdbx_seq_one_letter_code
_entity_poly.pdbx_strand_id
1 'polypeptide(L)'
;MAETMEKWDVKVLGGLGAGLLALAGIFLWRDLRLDKEVLLVLAATGVLVLAFFELPGPWRLAAPVAVLSLSGLGGLWYAATRHPLLLVGLALMFAASVVALVRAPRHDVLPPDLARHRLVWYGLTCATIAASWAFYFHFLTLGVAEDHVARRLVLTLGWLVVGVVMVLWGRQRGALFVRDAGFCFVAIAVGKALGYDTVNLDGTLRVAGLAAAGLLMLGGAALTSRSTSASTRST
;
A
#
# COMPACT_ATOMS: atom_id res chain seq x y z
N MET A 1 -10.37 -4.64 46.32
CA MET A 1 -11.25 -5.77 45.96
C MET A 1 -12.14 -5.49 44.76
N ALA A 2 -12.77 -4.31 44.64
CA ALA A 2 -13.58 -3.94 43.46
C ALA A 2 -12.75 -3.87 42.15
N GLU A 3 -11.59 -3.22 42.20
CA GLU A 3 -10.72 -3.02 41.02
C GLU A 3 -10.14 -4.34 40.44
N THR A 4 -10.02 -5.37 41.27
CA THR A 4 -9.57 -6.71 40.86
C THR A 4 -10.68 -7.53 40.21
N MET A 5 -11.95 -7.29 40.57
CA MET A 5 -13.09 -7.97 39.96
C MET A 5 -13.39 -7.39 38.56
N GLU A 6 -13.31 -6.07 38.40
CA GLU A 6 -13.54 -5.41 37.11
C GLU A 6 -12.54 -5.86 36.03
N LYS A 7 -11.26 -6.04 36.39
CA LYS A 7 -10.23 -6.62 35.48
C LYS A 7 -10.50 -8.07 35.11
N TRP A 8 -11.19 -8.82 35.97
CA TRP A 8 -11.53 -10.23 35.73
C TRP A 8 -12.74 -10.33 34.80
N ASP A 9 -13.75 -9.49 35.00
CA ASP A 9 -14.94 -9.41 34.15
C ASP A 9 -14.55 -9.07 32.71
N VAL A 10 -13.68 -8.07 32.51
CA VAL A 10 -13.19 -7.70 31.17
C VAL A 10 -12.43 -8.85 30.49
N LYS A 11 -11.65 -9.63 31.25
CA LYS A 11 -10.91 -10.78 30.69
C LYS A 11 -11.83 -11.94 30.33
N VAL A 12 -12.84 -12.22 31.16
CA VAL A 12 -13.79 -13.32 30.93
C VAL A 12 -14.75 -12.98 29.81
N LEU A 13 -15.34 -11.79 29.82
CA LEU A 13 -16.22 -11.31 28.76
C LEU A 13 -15.46 -11.15 27.45
N GLY A 14 -14.24 -10.60 27.50
CA GLY A 14 -13.38 -10.50 26.31
C GLY A 14 -12.97 -11.86 25.76
N GLY A 15 -12.60 -12.81 26.62
CA GLY A 15 -12.22 -14.17 26.23
C GLY A 15 -13.39 -14.97 25.65
N LEU A 16 -14.56 -14.94 26.30
CA LEU A 16 -15.78 -15.59 25.81
C LEU A 16 -16.28 -14.94 24.52
N GLY A 17 -16.29 -13.61 24.44
CA GLY A 17 -16.67 -12.88 23.23
C GLY A 17 -15.76 -13.21 22.04
N ALA A 18 -14.44 -13.26 22.27
CA ALA A 18 -13.48 -13.67 21.24
C ALA A 18 -13.66 -15.13 20.82
N GLY A 19 -13.91 -16.03 21.77
CA GLY A 19 -14.18 -17.45 21.48
C GLY A 19 -15.45 -17.66 20.67
N LEU A 20 -16.52 -16.95 20.99
CA LEU A 20 -17.78 -16.99 20.25
C LEU A 20 -17.64 -16.40 18.84
N LEU A 21 -16.90 -15.29 18.68
CA LEU A 21 -16.58 -14.73 17.37
C LEU A 21 -15.74 -15.69 16.51
N ALA A 22 -14.77 -16.38 17.11
CA ALA A 22 -13.97 -17.39 16.43
C ALA A 22 -14.83 -18.57 15.97
N LEU A 23 -15.71 -19.08 16.84
CA LEU A 23 -16.65 -20.16 16.50
C LEU A 23 -17.64 -19.74 15.41
N ALA A 24 -18.18 -18.52 15.48
CA ALA A 24 -19.03 -17.97 14.44
C ALA A 24 -18.28 -17.91 13.10
N GLY A 25 -17.02 -17.50 13.08
CA GLY A 25 -16.18 -17.52 11.88
C GLY A 25 -15.96 -18.93 11.32
N ILE A 26 -15.73 -19.92 12.18
CA ILE A 26 -15.58 -21.33 11.77
C ILE A 26 -16.87 -21.88 11.16
N PHE A 27 -18.02 -21.64 11.80
CA PHE A 27 -19.30 -22.08 11.28
C PHE A 27 -19.69 -21.34 10.01
N LEU A 28 -19.42 -20.03 9.91
CA LEU A 28 -19.60 -19.27 8.68
C LEU A 28 -18.79 -19.87 7.53
N TRP A 29 -17.54 -20.25 7.77
CA TRP A 29 -16.68 -20.87 6.77
C TRP A 29 -17.14 -22.25 6.33
N ARG A 30 -17.47 -23.12 7.30
CA ARG A 30 -17.88 -24.50 7.05
C ARG A 30 -19.25 -24.57 6.38
N ASP A 31 -20.19 -23.75 6.84
CA ASP A 31 -21.61 -23.90 6.51
C ASP A 31 -22.04 -22.99 5.35
N LEU A 32 -21.39 -21.84 5.10
CA LEU A 32 -21.69 -21.00 3.92
C LEU A 32 -20.84 -21.29 2.68
N ARG A 33 -19.89 -22.22 2.71
CA ARG A 33 -18.95 -22.47 1.59
C ARG A 33 -18.33 -21.16 1.06
N LEU A 34 -17.87 -20.30 1.96
CA LEU A 34 -17.32 -19.00 1.56
C LEU A 34 -16.14 -19.20 0.61
N ASP A 35 -16.16 -18.43 -0.47
CA ASP A 35 -15.04 -18.35 -1.40
C ASP A 35 -13.77 -17.99 -0.62
N LYS A 36 -12.66 -18.66 -0.97
CA LYS A 36 -11.39 -18.50 -0.26
C LYS A 36 -10.91 -17.04 -0.24
N GLU A 37 -11.32 -16.26 -1.24
CA GLU A 37 -11.06 -14.84 -1.42
C GLU A 37 -11.65 -13.98 -0.29
N VAL A 38 -12.67 -14.47 0.43
CA VAL A 38 -13.25 -13.80 1.62
C VAL A 38 -12.24 -13.71 2.76
N LEU A 39 -11.24 -14.60 2.82
CA LEU A 39 -10.16 -14.51 3.82
C LEU A 39 -9.41 -13.20 3.75
N LEU A 40 -9.15 -12.68 2.55
CA LEU A 40 -8.45 -11.41 2.41
C LEU A 40 -9.31 -10.26 2.95
N VAL A 41 -10.63 -10.29 2.73
CA VAL A 41 -11.57 -9.29 3.25
C VAL A 41 -11.62 -9.34 4.79
N LEU A 42 -11.71 -10.53 5.36
CA LEU A 42 -11.72 -10.71 6.82
C LEU A 42 -10.40 -10.28 7.45
N ALA A 43 -9.27 -10.68 6.87
CA ALA A 43 -7.95 -10.27 7.32
C ALA A 43 -7.76 -8.75 7.20
N ALA A 44 -8.16 -8.14 6.08
CA ALA A 44 -8.09 -6.69 5.87
C ALA A 44 -8.97 -5.92 6.86
N THR A 45 -10.16 -6.44 7.16
CA THR A 45 -11.04 -5.88 8.19
C THR A 45 -10.38 -5.95 9.57
N GLY A 46 -9.78 -7.09 9.91
CA GLY A 46 -9.02 -7.24 11.15
C GLY A 46 -7.85 -6.26 11.24
N VAL A 47 -7.08 -6.09 10.16
CA VAL A 47 -5.97 -5.12 10.10
C VAL A 47 -6.46 -3.67 10.20
N LEU A 48 -7.58 -3.33 9.57
CA LEU A 48 -8.19 -2.02 9.68
C LEU A 48 -8.58 -1.73 11.14
N VAL A 49 -9.24 -2.68 11.80
CA VAL A 49 -9.57 -2.59 13.22
C VAL A 49 -8.31 -2.44 14.07
N LEU A 50 -7.27 -3.24 13.83
CA LEU A 50 -5.98 -3.12 14.52
C LEU A 50 -5.32 -1.76 14.30
N ALA A 51 -5.49 -1.14 13.13
CA ALA A 51 -4.96 0.21 12.86
C ALA A 51 -5.67 1.31 13.68
N PHE A 52 -6.87 1.05 14.21
CA PHE A 52 -7.57 1.94 15.12
C PHE A 52 -7.15 1.79 16.59
N PHE A 53 -6.59 0.65 16.99
CA PHE A 53 -6.20 0.39 18.37
C PHE A 53 -4.70 0.66 18.60
N GLU A 54 -4.38 1.24 19.75
CA GLU A 54 -2.99 1.40 20.18
C GLU A 54 -2.50 0.10 20.81
N LEU A 55 -1.71 -0.65 20.04
CA LEU A 55 -1.18 -1.92 20.49
C LEU A 55 -0.02 -1.72 21.49
N PRO A 56 0.04 -2.53 22.57
CA PRO A 56 1.10 -2.45 23.56
C PRO A 56 2.45 -2.93 23.01
N GLY A 57 3.53 -2.27 23.44
CA GLY A 57 4.95 -2.63 23.23
C GLY A 57 5.27 -3.47 21.99
N PRO A 58 5.43 -4.80 22.12
CA PRO A 58 5.90 -5.68 21.06
C PRO A 58 4.95 -5.78 19.85
N TRP A 59 3.66 -5.46 20.04
CA TRP A 59 2.63 -5.58 19.00
C TRP A 59 2.48 -4.33 18.13
N ARG A 60 3.22 -3.26 18.42
CA ARG A 60 3.17 -2.00 17.64
C ARG A 60 3.54 -2.16 16.16
N LEU A 61 4.30 -3.21 15.82
CA LEU A 61 4.69 -3.53 14.45
C LEU A 61 3.69 -4.45 13.74
N ALA A 62 2.75 -5.08 14.47
CA ALA A 62 1.85 -6.07 13.89
C ALA A 62 0.98 -5.49 12.79
N ALA A 63 0.37 -4.31 13.03
CA ALA A 63 -0.46 -3.64 12.04
C ALA A 63 0.30 -3.28 10.74
N PRO A 64 1.43 -2.55 10.77
CA PRO A 64 2.13 -2.20 9.53
C PRO A 64 2.77 -3.39 8.81
N VAL A 65 3.21 -4.42 9.55
CA VAL A 65 3.67 -5.68 8.93
C VAL A 65 2.50 -6.38 8.24
N ALA A 66 1.35 -6.51 8.90
CA ALA A 66 0.16 -7.10 8.31
C ALA A 66 -0.32 -6.30 7.08
N VAL A 67 -0.24 -4.97 7.13
CA VAL A 67 -0.52 -4.10 5.97
C VAL A 67 0.36 -4.47 4.78
N LEU A 68 1.67 -4.48 4.99
CA LEU A 68 2.64 -4.77 3.94
C LEU A 68 2.46 -6.19 3.37
N SER A 69 2.42 -7.20 4.25
CA SER A 69 2.33 -8.60 3.87
C SER A 69 1.01 -8.92 3.14
N LEU A 70 -0.13 -8.50 3.68
CA LEU A 70 -1.44 -8.80 3.07
C LEU A 70 -1.69 -8.00 1.81
N SER A 71 -1.15 -6.78 1.68
CA SER A 71 -1.24 -6.02 0.43
C SER A 71 -0.42 -6.70 -0.68
N GLY A 72 0.79 -7.14 -0.37
CA GLY A 72 1.64 -7.85 -1.32
C GLY A 72 1.04 -9.19 -1.74
N LEU A 73 0.67 -10.03 -0.76
CA LEU A 73 0.05 -11.33 -1.01
C LEU A 73 -1.31 -11.20 -1.70
N GLY A 74 -2.16 -10.27 -1.24
CA GLY A 74 -3.47 -10.00 -1.84
C GLY A 74 -3.36 -9.49 -3.27
N GLY A 75 -2.37 -8.65 -3.57
CA GLY A 75 -2.10 -8.17 -4.92
C GLY A 75 -1.66 -9.29 -5.86
N LEU A 76 -0.73 -10.14 -5.42
CA LEU A 76 -0.29 -11.33 -6.17
C LEU A 76 -1.42 -12.33 -6.36
N TRP A 77 -2.25 -12.54 -5.34
CA TRP A 77 -3.41 -13.41 -5.41
C TRP A 77 -4.43 -12.89 -6.43
N TYR A 78 -4.74 -11.58 -6.39
CA TYR A 78 -5.60 -10.98 -7.40
C TYR A 78 -5.01 -11.12 -8.81
N ALA A 79 -3.68 -11.00 -8.97
CA ALA A 79 -3.05 -11.21 -10.26
C ALA A 79 -3.26 -12.63 -10.82
N ALA A 80 -3.28 -13.63 -9.93
CA ALA A 80 -3.46 -15.03 -10.30
C ALA A 80 -4.93 -15.39 -10.59
N THR A 81 -5.88 -14.94 -9.77
CA THR A 81 -7.29 -15.39 -9.86
C THR A 81 -8.23 -14.36 -10.49
N ARG A 82 -7.89 -13.07 -10.41
CA ARG A 82 -8.69 -11.93 -10.89
C ARG A 82 -10.10 -11.86 -10.28
N HIS A 83 -10.29 -12.46 -9.12
CA HIS A 83 -11.58 -12.54 -8.46
C HIS A 83 -12.01 -11.17 -7.87
N PRO A 84 -13.24 -10.71 -8.08
CA PRO A 84 -13.67 -9.35 -7.68
C PRO A 84 -13.66 -9.13 -6.17
N LEU A 85 -13.90 -10.16 -5.35
CA LEU A 85 -13.88 -10.03 -3.88
C LEU A 85 -12.52 -9.57 -3.34
N LEU A 86 -11.42 -9.92 -4.02
CA LEU A 86 -10.08 -9.50 -3.60
C LEU A 86 -9.88 -7.99 -3.76
N LEU A 87 -10.64 -7.31 -4.64
CA LEU A 87 -10.62 -5.86 -4.77
C LEU A 87 -11.12 -5.18 -3.50
N VAL A 88 -12.16 -5.74 -2.88
CA VAL A 88 -12.69 -5.25 -1.60
C VAL A 88 -11.61 -5.36 -0.53
N GLY A 89 -10.94 -6.52 -0.45
CA GLY A 89 -9.82 -6.74 0.45
C GLY A 89 -8.70 -5.71 0.24
N LEU A 90 -8.25 -5.51 -0.99
CA LEU A 90 -7.19 -4.55 -1.33
C LEU A 90 -7.60 -3.09 -1.04
N ALA A 91 -8.86 -2.73 -1.27
CA ALA A 91 -9.38 -1.40 -0.93
C ALA A 91 -9.37 -1.16 0.59
N LEU A 92 -9.76 -2.17 1.38
CA LEU A 92 -9.66 -2.11 2.84
C LEU A 92 -8.22 -2.03 3.32
N MET A 93 -7.28 -2.75 2.69
CA MET A 93 -5.84 -2.64 2.99
C MET A 93 -5.29 -1.25 2.71
N PHE A 94 -5.70 -0.64 1.59
CA PHE A 94 -5.37 0.75 1.28
C PHE A 94 -5.92 1.68 2.37
N ALA A 95 -7.19 1.57 2.74
CA ALA A 95 -7.79 2.36 3.82
C ALA A 95 -7.04 2.19 5.15
N ALA A 96 -6.71 0.95 5.54
CA ALA A 96 -5.95 0.65 6.75
C ALA A 96 -4.56 1.29 6.74
N SER A 97 -3.88 1.28 5.59
CA SER A 97 -2.58 1.92 5.43
C SER A 97 -2.64 3.45 5.54
N VAL A 98 -3.71 4.07 5.04
CA VAL A 98 -3.96 5.51 5.20
C VAL A 98 -4.24 5.85 6.66
N VAL A 99 -5.08 5.07 7.35
CA VAL A 99 -5.34 5.24 8.78
C VAL A 99 -4.04 5.12 9.59
N ALA A 100 -3.23 4.10 9.30
CA ALA A 100 -1.94 3.90 9.95
C ALA A 100 -0.97 5.07 9.73
N LEU A 101 -0.96 5.66 8.53
CA LEU A 101 -0.15 6.85 8.23
C LEU A 101 -0.67 8.10 8.96
N VAL A 102 -1.98 8.35 8.95
CA VAL A 102 -2.59 9.52 9.61
C VAL A 102 -2.35 9.49 11.12
N ARG A 103 -2.35 8.29 11.72
CA ARG A 103 -2.09 8.07 13.15
C ARG A 103 -0.61 7.92 13.50
N ALA A 104 0.29 7.88 12.51
CA ALA A 104 1.72 7.83 12.78
C ALA A 104 2.17 9.16 13.43
N PRO A 105 2.95 9.13 14.53
CA PRO A 105 3.48 10.35 15.15
C PRO A 105 4.23 11.19 14.12
N ARG A 106 3.88 12.48 14.03
CA ARG A 106 4.41 13.38 13.00
C ARG A 106 5.75 14.02 13.36
N HIS A 107 6.13 14.06 14.64
CA HIS A 107 7.33 14.73 15.15
C HIS A 107 8.09 13.82 16.15
N ASP A 108 9.42 13.94 16.17
CA ASP A 108 10.38 13.24 17.04
C ASP A 108 10.24 11.72 17.10
N VAL A 109 10.61 11.07 15.98
CA VAL A 109 10.73 9.60 15.93
C VAL A 109 11.97 9.19 16.72
N LEU A 110 11.76 8.69 17.93
CA LEU A 110 12.80 8.02 18.70
C LEU A 110 13.37 6.83 17.90
N PRO A 111 14.67 6.48 18.04
CA PRO A 111 15.30 5.35 17.35
C PRO A 111 14.49 4.04 17.29
N PRO A 112 13.80 3.60 18.36
CA PRO A 112 12.96 2.39 18.30
C PRO A 112 11.70 2.50 17.43
N ASP A 113 11.19 3.70 17.15
CA ASP A 113 9.96 3.91 16.36
C ASP A 113 10.22 4.09 14.86
N LEU A 114 11.49 4.16 14.45
CA LEU A 114 11.89 4.26 13.04
C LEU A 114 11.45 3.06 12.21
N ALA A 115 11.56 1.84 12.74
CA ALA A 115 11.17 0.63 12.03
C ALA A 115 9.66 0.63 11.73
N ARG A 116 8.84 1.04 12.71
CA ARG A 116 7.40 1.20 12.56
C ARG A 116 7.07 2.23 11.48
N HIS A 117 7.71 3.39 11.54
CA HIS A 117 7.46 4.47 10.58
C HIS A 117 7.82 4.05 9.14
N ARG A 118 8.94 3.34 8.96
CA ARG A 118 9.33 2.75 7.66
C ARG A 118 8.28 1.76 7.14
N LEU A 119 7.85 0.83 7.99
CA LEU A 119 6.87 -0.18 7.61
C LEU A 119 5.51 0.41 7.27
N VAL A 120 5.09 1.51 7.90
CA VAL A 120 3.86 2.23 7.53
C VAL A 120 3.96 2.80 6.12
N TRP A 121 5.08 3.45 5.77
CA TRP A 121 5.30 3.98 4.42
C TRP A 121 5.41 2.89 3.36
N TYR A 122 6.14 1.80 3.65
CA TYR A 122 6.22 0.66 2.73
C TYR A 122 4.89 -0.06 2.59
N GLY A 123 4.14 -0.23 3.68
CA GLY A 123 2.80 -0.79 3.68
C GLY A 123 1.85 0.03 2.83
N LEU A 124 1.83 1.35 3.01
CA LEU A 124 1.04 2.27 2.17
C LEU A 124 1.43 2.18 0.70
N THR A 125 2.74 2.19 0.41
CA THR A 125 3.25 2.10 -0.97
C THR A 125 2.78 0.80 -1.62
N CYS A 126 2.98 -0.33 -0.95
CA CYS A 126 2.55 -1.64 -1.40
C CYS A 126 1.03 -1.73 -1.59
N ALA A 127 0.25 -1.25 -0.63
CA ALA A 127 -1.21 -1.21 -0.71
C ALA A 127 -1.70 -0.34 -1.87
N THR A 128 -1.08 0.83 -2.08
CA THR A 128 -1.44 1.74 -3.17
C THR A 128 -1.15 1.10 -4.52
N ILE A 129 0.02 0.47 -4.69
CA ILE A 129 0.38 -0.22 -5.94
C ILE A 129 -0.55 -1.39 -6.19
N ALA A 130 -0.76 -2.25 -5.20
CA ALA A 130 -1.63 -3.42 -5.32
C ALA A 130 -3.08 -3.00 -5.65
N ALA A 131 -3.64 -2.04 -4.92
CA ALA A 131 -5.00 -1.55 -5.14
C ALA A 131 -5.13 -0.82 -6.49
N SER A 132 -4.21 0.08 -6.84
CA SER A 132 -4.29 0.81 -8.12
C SER A 132 -4.09 -0.11 -9.32
N TRP A 133 -3.19 -1.09 -9.22
CA TRP A 133 -3.02 -2.12 -10.25
C TRP A 133 -4.27 -2.99 -10.39
N ALA A 134 -4.79 -3.51 -9.29
CA ALA A 134 -5.96 -4.39 -9.30
C ALA A 134 -7.21 -3.65 -9.80
N PHE A 135 -7.41 -2.41 -9.36
CA PHE A 135 -8.48 -1.55 -9.83
C PHE A 135 -8.33 -1.25 -11.33
N TYR A 136 -7.13 -0.87 -11.77
CA TYR A 136 -6.84 -0.63 -13.19
C TYR A 136 -7.19 -1.87 -14.03
N PHE A 137 -6.76 -3.07 -13.61
CA PHE A 137 -7.07 -4.31 -14.32
C PHE A 137 -8.56 -4.65 -14.28
N HIS A 138 -9.23 -4.52 -13.14
CA HIS A 138 -10.66 -4.83 -13.08
C HIS A 138 -11.48 -3.91 -13.99
N PHE A 139 -11.27 -2.60 -13.88
CA PHE A 139 -12.04 -1.64 -14.66
C PHE A 139 -11.67 -1.73 -16.14
N LEU A 140 -10.40 -1.60 -16.51
CA LEU A 140 -10.07 -1.49 -17.95
C LEU A 140 -10.09 -2.83 -18.70
N THR A 141 -9.91 -3.97 -18.03
CA THR A 141 -9.91 -5.28 -18.70
C THR A 141 -11.25 -6.02 -18.62
N LEU A 142 -12.13 -5.69 -17.65
CA LEU A 142 -13.38 -6.42 -17.45
C LEU A 142 -14.64 -5.54 -17.57
N GLY A 143 -14.54 -4.20 -17.60
CA GLY A 143 -15.71 -3.34 -17.59
C GLY A 143 -15.56 -2.00 -18.30
N VAL A 144 -16.45 -1.76 -19.28
CA VAL A 144 -16.94 -0.43 -19.70
C VAL A 144 -16.22 0.26 -20.88
N ALA A 145 -15.03 -0.13 -21.32
CA ALA A 145 -14.42 0.53 -22.49
C ALA A 145 -13.64 -0.39 -23.43
N GLU A 146 -13.74 -0.13 -24.73
CA GLU A 146 -12.84 -0.74 -25.72
C GLU A 146 -11.37 -0.52 -25.31
N ASP A 147 -10.61 -1.61 -25.30
CA ASP A 147 -9.24 -1.67 -24.81
C ASP A 147 -8.31 -0.93 -25.78
N HIS A 148 -8.23 0.39 -25.64
CA HIS A 148 -7.24 1.18 -26.37
C HIS A 148 -5.87 1.01 -25.74
N VAL A 149 -4.90 0.52 -26.53
CA VAL A 149 -3.50 0.29 -26.16
C VAL A 149 -2.88 1.47 -25.40
N ALA A 150 -3.26 2.71 -25.72
CA ALA A 150 -2.79 3.92 -25.06
C ALA A 150 -3.17 4.04 -23.56
N ARG A 151 -4.28 3.45 -23.11
CA ARG A 151 -4.72 3.52 -21.70
C ARG A 151 -3.76 2.77 -20.76
N ARG A 152 -3.04 1.77 -21.29
CA ARG A 152 -2.04 0.96 -20.56
C ARG A 152 -0.88 1.78 -20.03
N LEU A 153 -0.55 2.89 -20.70
CA LEU A 153 0.47 3.84 -20.27
C LEU A 153 0.03 4.70 -19.08
N VAL A 154 -1.28 4.92 -18.90
CA VAL A 154 -1.79 5.85 -17.87
C VAL A 154 -1.36 5.42 -16.47
N LEU A 155 -1.47 4.13 -16.16
CA LEU A 155 -1.02 3.61 -14.87
C LEU A 155 0.50 3.73 -14.69
N THR A 156 1.28 3.43 -15.74
CA THR A 156 2.75 3.48 -15.69
C THR A 156 3.22 4.92 -15.46
N LEU A 157 2.71 5.87 -16.24
CA LEU A 157 3.02 7.28 -16.12
C LEU A 157 2.50 7.85 -14.80
N GLY A 158 1.32 7.43 -14.34
CA GLY A 158 0.77 7.82 -13.04
C GLY A 158 1.69 7.43 -11.88
N TRP A 159 2.13 6.16 -11.84
CA TRP A 159 3.10 5.71 -10.84
C TRP A 159 4.42 6.46 -10.93
N LEU A 160 4.91 6.71 -12.14
CA LEU A 160 6.16 7.44 -12.34
C LEU A 160 6.05 8.89 -11.83
N VAL A 161 4.97 9.60 -12.16
CA VAL A 161 4.73 10.98 -11.70
C VAL A 161 4.63 11.02 -10.18
N VAL A 162 3.84 10.13 -9.58
CA VAL A 162 3.73 10.03 -8.10
C VAL A 162 5.11 9.76 -7.48
N GLY A 163 5.87 8.82 -8.03
CA GLY A 163 7.21 8.49 -7.55
C GLY A 163 8.18 9.67 -7.61
N VAL A 164 8.25 10.37 -8.74
CA VAL A 164 9.11 11.55 -8.91
C VAL A 164 8.70 12.68 -7.95
N VAL A 165 7.41 12.97 -7.82
CA VAL A 165 6.91 13.98 -6.88
C VAL A 165 7.27 13.63 -5.44
N MET A 166 7.10 12.37 -5.03
CA MET A 166 7.47 11.91 -3.68
C MET A 166 8.99 12.01 -3.45
N VAL A 167 9.82 11.67 -4.44
CA VAL A 167 11.29 11.83 -4.33
C VAL A 167 11.67 13.29 -4.13
N LEU A 168 11.12 14.20 -4.94
CA LEU A 168 11.40 15.63 -4.85
C LEU A 168 10.91 16.20 -3.52
N TRP A 169 9.68 15.90 -3.13
CA TRP A 169 9.08 16.38 -1.90
C TRP A 169 9.79 15.83 -0.65
N GLY A 170 10.12 14.53 -0.66
CA GLY A 170 10.88 13.89 0.40
C GLY A 170 12.26 14.52 0.58
N ARG A 171 12.95 14.89 -0.50
CA ARG A 171 14.22 15.62 -0.43
C ARG A 171 14.05 17.04 0.12
N GLN A 172 13.06 17.80 -0.37
CA GLN A 172 12.82 19.17 0.09
C GLN A 172 12.52 19.24 1.60
N ARG A 173 11.87 18.21 2.15
CA ARG A 173 11.52 18.14 3.58
C ARG A 173 12.47 17.31 4.43
N GLY A 174 13.57 16.78 3.88
CA GLY A 174 14.48 15.89 4.59
C GLY A 174 13.86 14.55 5.02
N ALA A 175 12.70 14.18 4.47
CA ALA A 175 11.95 12.97 4.81
C ALA A 175 12.41 11.78 3.96
N LEU A 176 13.42 11.06 4.44
CA LEU A 176 14.01 9.91 3.74
C LEU A 176 12.98 8.83 3.37
N PHE A 177 12.00 8.55 4.23
CA PHE A 177 11.00 7.50 3.98
C PHE A 177 10.05 7.82 2.83
N VAL A 178 9.68 9.10 2.69
CA VAL A 178 8.85 9.57 1.56
C VAL A 178 9.64 9.42 0.27
N ARG A 179 10.95 9.73 0.31
CA ARG A 179 11.84 9.57 -0.83
C ARG A 179 11.98 8.10 -1.24
N ASP A 180 12.20 7.21 -0.29
CA ASP A 180 12.38 5.77 -0.53
C ASP A 180 11.09 5.13 -1.07
N ALA A 181 9.92 5.51 -0.52
CA ALA A 181 8.62 5.14 -1.10
C ALA A 181 8.47 5.63 -2.55
N GLY A 182 8.90 6.86 -2.83
CA GLY A 182 8.93 7.40 -4.20
C GLY A 182 9.80 6.56 -5.15
N PHE A 183 10.97 6.10 -4.70
CA PHE A 183 11.80 5.19 -5.49
C PHE A 183 11.14 3.84 -5.78
N CYS A 184 10.35 3.30 -4.84
CA CYS A 184 9.58 2.07 -5.09
C CYS A 184 8.55 2.26 -6.22
N PHE A 185 7.83 3.39 -6.24
CA PHE A 185 6.92 3.72 -7.35
C PHE A 185 7.65 3.83 -8.69
N VAL A 186 8.79 4.52 -8.71
CA VAL A 186 9.64 4.64 -9.92
C VAL A 186 10.12 3.27 -10.38
N ALA A 187 10.63 2.43 -9.47
CA ALA A 187 11.14 1.11 -9.80
C ALA A 187 10.06 0.20 -10.41
N ILE A 188 8.84 0.22 -9.86
CA ILE A 188 7.73 -0.58 -10.37
C ILE A 188 7.21 -0.03 -11.69
N ALA A 189 7.12 1.29 -11.85
CA ALA A 189 6.76 1.91 -13.11
C ALA A 189 7.76 1.55 -14.22
N VAL A 190 9.05 1.65 -13.94
CA VAL A 190 10.12 1.26 -14.88
C VAL A 190 10.09 -0.24 -15.15
N GLY A 191 9.90 -1.07 -14.12
CA GLY A 191 9.78 -2.52 -14.29
C GLY A 191 8.61 -2.91 -15.18
N LYS A 192 7.43 -2.31 -14.98
CA LYS A 192 6.28 -2.49 -15.86
C LYS A 192 6.57 -1.97 -17.28
N ALA A 193 7.19 -0.79 -17.39
CA ALA A 193 7.52 -0.21 -18.69
C ALA A 193 8.41 -1.14 -19.50
N LEU A 194 9.49 -1.65 -18.89
CA LEU A 194 10.48 -2.51 -19.53
C LEU A 194 9.98 -3.93 -19.77
N GLY A 195 9.19 -4.50 -18.86
CA GLY A 195 8.75 -5.89 -18.93
C GLY A 195 7.42 -6.11 -19.65
N TYR A 196 6.54 -5.11 -19.67
CA TYR A 196 5.19 -5.26 -20.21
C TYR A 196 4.91 -4.28 -21.35
N ASP A 197 5.16 -2.98 -21.13
CA ASP A 197 4.78 -1.93 -22.09
C ASP A 197 5.64 -1.99 -23.37
N THR A 198 6.92 -2.36 -23.26
CA THR A 198 7.81 -2.63 -24.41
C THR A 198 7.36 -3.78 -25.30
N VAL A 199 6.54 -4.71 -24.80
CA VAL A 199 6.08 -5.86 -25.58
C VAL A 199 4.67 -5.63 -26.12
N ASN A 200 3.84 -4.90 -25.37
CA ASN A 200 2.40 -4.83 -25.61
C ASN A 200 1.90 -3.46 -26.14
N LEU A 201 2.78 -2.46 -26.32
CA LEU A 201 2.43 -1.18 -26.94
C LEU A 201 2.85 -1.10 -28.41
N ASP A 202 2.05 -0.38 -29.19
CA ASP A 202 2.41 0.02 -30.56
C ASP A 202 3.70 0.84 -30.61
N GLY A 203 4.43 0.75 -31.73
CA GLY A 203 5.77 1.33 -31.87
C GLY A 203 5.85 2.81 -31.49
N THR A 204 4.90 3.63 -31.96
CA THR A 204 4.88 5.08 -31.66
C THR A 204 4.57 5.36 -30.19
N LEU A 205 3.61 4.65 -29.59
CA LEU A 205 3.24 4.82 -28.18
C LEU A 205 4.36 4.37 -27.24
N ARG A 206 5.07 3.30 -27.60
CA ARG A 206 6.24 2.80 -26.87
C ARG A 206 7.35 3.83 -26.83
N VAL A 207 7.70 4.40 -27.97
CA VAL A 207 8.75 5.44 -28.06
C VAL A 207 8.33 6.69 -27.28
N ALA A 208 7.10 7.16 -27.45
CA ALA A 208 6.59 8.33 -26.73
C ALA A 208 6.57 8.10 -25.21
N GLY A 209 6.12 6.93 -24.75
CA GLY A 209 6.07 6.57 -23.33
C GLY A 209 7.45 6.49 -22.69
N LEU A 210 8.41 5.84 -23.36
CA LEU A 210 9.80 5.76 -22.88
C LEU A 210 10.48 7.13 -22.86
N ALA A 211 10.26 7.96 -23.88
CA ALA A 211 10.78 9.32 -23.94
C ALA A 211 10.20 10.19 -22.81
N ALA A 212 8.89 10.14 -22.59
CA ALA A 212 8.23 10.85 -21.49
C ALA A 212 8.76 10.40 -20.12
N ALA A 213 8.93 9.08 -19.92
CA ALA A 213 9.49 8.54 -18.69
C ALA A 213 10.94 9.00 -18.46
N GLY A 214 11.78 8.94 -19.50
CA GLY A 214 13.16 9.42 -19.45
C GLY A 214 13.24 10.92 -19.13
N LEU A 215 12.42 11.75 -19.78
CA LEU A 215 12.34 13.19 -19.51
C LEU A 215 11.90 13.49 -18.08
N LEU A 216 10.92 12.76 -17.54
CA LEU A 216 10.49 12.92 -16.16
C LEU A 216 11.62 12.58 -15.17
N MET A 217 12.35 11.50 -15.40
CA MET A 217 13.46 11.08 -14.53
C MET A 217 14.64 12.06 -14.62
N LEU A 218 15.02 12.47 -15.84
CA LEU A 218 16.09 13.46 -16.06
C LEU A 218 15.71 14.84 -15.49
N GLY A 219 14.47 15.28 -15.69
CA GLY A 219 13.96 16.52 -15.10
C GLY A 219 13.96 16.47 -13.58
N GLY A 220 13.50 15.36 -12.99
CA GLY A 220 13.58 15.12 -11.55
C GLY A 220 15.01 15.15 -11.02
N ALA A 221 15.97 14.52 -11.72
CA ALA A 221 17.39 14.54 -11.36
C ALA A 221 17.99 15.95 -11.46
N ALA A 222 17.67 16.71 -12.50
CA ALA A 222 18.14 18.08 -12.69
C ALA A 222 17.60 19.00 -11.57
N LEU A 223 16.31 18.95 -11.26
CA LEU A 223 15.69 19.69 -10.15
C LEU A 223 16.34 19.33 -8.81
N THR A 224 16.63 18.05 -8.62
CA THR A 224 17.30 17.54 -7.44
C THR A 224 18.72 18.11 -7.29
N SER A 225 19.51 18.11 -8.36
CA SER A 225 20.89 18.63 -8.35
C SER A 225 20.96 20.12 -7.99
N ARG A 226 20.04 20.93 -8.51
CA ARG A 226 19.97 22.38 -8.23
C ARG A 226 19.67 22.69 -6.77
N SER A 227 18.82 21.89 -6.14
CA SER A 227 18.49 22.06 -4.71
C SER A 227 19.70 21.83 -3.79
N THR A 228 20.58 20.89 -4.16
CA THR A 228 21.84 20.64 -3.44
C THR A 228 22.84 21.79 -3.63
N SER A 229 22.99 22.33 -4.83
CA SER A 229 23.92 23.44 -5.11
C SER A 229 23.55 24.76 -4.43
N ALA A 230 22.26 25.00 -4.18
CA ALA A 230 21.77 26.20 -3.51
C ALA A 230 22.00 26.16 -1.99
N SER A 231 21.84 24.99 -1.36
CA SER A 231 22.06 24.81 0.08
C SER A 231 23.53 24.97 0.50
N THR A 232 24.49 24.68 -0.38
CA THR A 232 25.94 24.80 -0.10
C THR A 232 26.45 26.24 -0.26
N ARG A 233 25.66 27.15 -0.85
CA ARG A 233 26.02 28.57 -1.02
C ARG A 233 25.51 29.48 0.09
N SER A 234 24.66 28.97 0.98
CA SER A 234 24.09 29.71 2.12
C SER A 234 24.71 29.33 3.48
N THR A 235 25.79 28.54 3.46
CA THR A 235 26.63 28.17 4.60
C THR A 235 28.01 28.74 4.37
#